data_AF-A0A2D7Z9T7-F1
#
_entry.id   AF-A0A2D7Z9T7-F1
#
_cell.length_a   1.000
_cell.length_b   1.000
_cell.length_c   1.000
_cell.angle_alpha   90.00
_cell.angle_beta   90.00
_cell.angle_gamma   90.00
#
_symmetry.space_group_name_H-M   'P 1'
#
loop_
_entity.id
_entity.type
_entity.pdbx_description
1 polymer ?
#
loop_
_entity_poly.entity_id
_entity_poly.type
_entity_poly.pdbx_seq_one_letter_code
_entity_poly.pdbx_strand_id
1 'polypeptide(L)'
;LHGHNGSGKSTILEMLAGILPIEGEGRRLLPEHVGLCLQRGGSVLDLTVGERLTEALDAAGCRFSNEESLTWLERWGIQHRRDSRVAHLSAGQQRRVDVACALGAGFFGGAELIILDEPEAGLDATGRDELLRCLNDRLTGEAAVLIATHDSEVIGACDRTIDLTVPLEVETIPLEITPAGRRKAPSPLEHLRWFSRLERRTLQSTAHRFPMGLLTAAAAAMSLPTAAALNEQVWATTVGLLIIMPIIMVSVQKPTALIWLQEQRGFEWTRAVLGGRAIRDRILMTAALESLVWSLIFAIWMRLVIPDSFSSILTTTCLTWLVVIGTLAGMARASLDLLAARLPRPWASPTQLLLATLLGPLIVILSEASARVDGTETTFPWPGAGLLVIFTVAALLFGENEG
;
A
#
# COMPACT_ATOMS: atom_id res chain seq x y z
N LEU A 1 5.09 11.61 -27.74
CA LEU A 1 3.94 12.55 -27.64
C LEU A 1 4.49 13.94 -27.32
N HIS A 2 4.14 14.95 -28.11
CA HIS A 2 4.54 16.34 -27.86
C HIS A 2 3.35 17.28 -28.10
N GLY A 3 3.46 18.51 -27.61
CA GLY A 3 2.41 19.54 -27.66
C GLY A 3 2.51 20.53 -26.50
N HIS A 4 1.72 21.60 -26.51
CA HIS A 4 1.76 22.64 -25.48
C HIS A 4 1.42 22.10 -24.07
N ASN A 5 1.77 22.83 -23.02
CA ASN A 5 1.37 22.49 -21.66
C ASN A 5 -0.15 22.50 -21.55
N GLY A 6 -0.73 21.45 -20.96
CA GLY A 6 -2.19 21.28 -20.88
C GLY A 6 -2.85 20.60 -22.10
N SER A 7 -2.09 20.14 -23.09
CA SER A 7 -2.63 19.36 -24.24
C SER A 7 -3.07 17.92 -23.89
N GLY A 8 -2.97 17.51 -22.63
CA GLY A 8 -3.39 16.17 -22.18
C GLY A 8 -2.34 15.06 -22.31
N LYS A 9 -1.07 15.38 -22.60
CA LYS A 9 0.05 14.40 -22.68
C LYS A 9 0.10 13.45 -21.47
N SER A 10 0.22 14.02 -20.26
CA SER A 10 0.27 13.26 -19.01
C SER A 10 -1.02 12.49 -18.76
N THR A 11 -2.18 13.07 -19.09
CA THR A 11 -3.48 12.39 -18.96
C THR A 11 -3.54 11.12 -19.83
N ILE A 12 -3.07 11.17 -21.08
CA ILE A 12 -3.00 10.00 -21.96
C ILE A 12 -2.05 8.94 -21.37
N LEU A 13 -0.86 9.34 -20.92
CA LEU A 13 0.08 8.40 -20.31
C LEU A 13 -0.48 7.76 -19.04
N GLU A 14 -1.13 8.52 -18.17
CA GLU A 14 -1.72 8.03 -16.94
C GLU A 14 -2.94 7.14 -17.18
N MET A 15 -3.71 7.38 -18.25
CA MET A 15 -4.77 6.47 -18.71
C MET A 15 -4.20 5.16 -19.27
N LEU A 16 -3.11 5.22 -20.03
CA LEU A 16 -2.43 4.03 -20.56
C LEU A 16 -1.81 3.21 -19.43
N ALA A 17 -1.06 3.85 -18.53
CA ALA A 17 -0.59 3.28 -17.26
C ALA A 17 -1.75 2.91 -16.31
N GLY A 18 -2.98 3.28 -16.68
CA GLY A 18 -4.27 3.24 -15.99
C GLY A 18 -4.21 3.39 -14.49
N ILE A 19 -3.58 4.51 -14.16
CA ILE A 19 -3.78 5.30 -12.96
C ILE A 19 -5.13 6.02 -13.09
N LEU A 20 -5.41 6.60 -14.25
CA LEU A 20 -6.69 7.23 -14.59
C LEU A 20 -7.62 6.25 -15.32
N PRO A 21 -8.95 6.30 -15.08
CA PRO A 21 -9.91 5.53 -15.85
C PRO A 21 -10.01 6.07 -17.28
N ILE A 22 -10.35 5.19 -18.22
CA ILE A 22 -10.70 5.57 -19.60
C ILE A 22 -12.21 5.83 -19.63
N GLU A 23 -12.60 7.09 -19.81
CA GLU A 23 -14.00 7.49 -19.97
C GLU A 23 -14.33 7.50 -21.48
N GLY A 24 -14.81 6.38 -22.03
CA GLY A 24 -15.18 6.26 -23.45
C GLY A 24 -15.13 4.84 -24.01
N GLU A 25 -15.32 4.72 -25.32
CA GLU A 25 -15.14 3.45 -26.05
C GLU A 25 -13.65 3.14 -26.17
N GLY A 26 -13.12 2.31 -25.26
CA GLY A 26 -11.73 1.91 -25.28
C GLY A 26 -11.46 0.74 -24.33
N ARG A 27 -10.59 -0.18 -24.76
CA ARG A 27 -10.10 -1.26 -23.90
C ARG A 27 -8.63 -1.02 -23.60
N ARG A 28 -8.28 -1.06 -22.31
CA ARG A 28 -6.90 -0.98 -21.86
C ARG A 28 -6.24 -2.34 -22.05
N LEU A 29 -5.22 -2.39 -22.90
CA LEU A 29 -4.32 -3.54 -23.03
C LEU A 29 -2.94 -3.07 -22.57
N LEU A 30 -2.72 -3.13 -21.26
CA LEU A 30 -1.35 -2.99 -20.77
C LEU A 30 -0.65 -4.34 -20.85
N PRO A 31 0.63 -4.35 -21.26
CA PRO A 31 1.49 -5.49 -21.07
C PRO A 31 1.54 -5.91 -19.59
N GLU A 32 1.98 -7.16 -19.40
CA GLU A 32 2.20 -7.69 -18.07
C GLU A 32 3.24 -6.84 -17.32
N HIS A 33 4.36 -6.54 -17.99
CA HIS A 33 5.50 -5.83 -17.41
C HIS A 33 5.68 -4.45 -18.07
N VAL A 34 5.70 -3.40 -17.23
CA VAL A 34 5.77 -2.01 -17.70
C VAL A 34 6.83 -1.24 -16.89
N GLY A 35 7.72 -0.52 -17.58
CA GLY A 35 8.55 0.51 -16.97
C GLY A 35 7.76 1.82 -16.86
N LEU A 36 7.78 2.50 -15.72
CA LEU A 36 6.98 3.71 -15.53
C LEU A 36 7.75 4.80 -14.78
N CYS A 37 7.83 5.98 -15.39
CA CYS A 37 8.28 7.23 -14.78
C CYS A 37 7.17 8.28 -14.94
N LEU A 38 6.55 8.69 -13.83
CA LEU A 38 5.54 9.75 -13.79
C LEU A 38 6.21 11.12 -13.84
N GLN A 39 5.48 12.19 -14.20
CA GLN A 39 6.04 13.54 -14.23
C GLN A 39 6.61 13.98 -12.88
N ARG A 40 6.00 13.53 -11.78
CA ARG A 40 6.44 13.77 -10.40
C ARG A 40 6.19 12.55 -9.54
N GLY A 41 7.18 12.20 -8.71
CA GLY A 41 7.07 11.12 -7.74
C GLY A 41 6.96 9.74 -8.38
N GLY A 42 6.18 8.86 -7.76
CA GLY A 42 6.08 7.44 -8.10
C GLY A 42 7.05 6.56 -7.30
N SER A 43 7.43 7.00 -6.10
CA SER A 43 8.31 6.25 -5.19
C SER A 43 7.83 6.35 -3.75
N VAL A 44 8.05 5.29 -2.99
CA VAL A 44 7.99 5.34 -1.53
C VAL A 44 9.31 5.94 -1.03
N LEU A 45 9.24 7.02 -0.26
CA LEU A 45 10.41 7.84 0.07
C LEU A 45 11.39 7.16 1.04
N ASP A 46 10.91 6.24 1.87
CA ASP A 46 11.73 5.51 2.85
C ASP A 46 12.47 4.29 2.30
N LEU A 47 12.24 3.96 1.02
CA LEU A 47 13.07 2.99 0.31
C LEU A 47 14.46 3.57 0.05
N THR A 48 15.48 2.72 0.04
CA THR A 48 16.78 3.13 -0.48
C THR A 48 16.78 3.14 -2.01
N VAL A 49 17.73 3.83 -2.63
CA VAL A 49 17.89 3.82 -4.09
C VAL A 49 17.99 2.41 -4.66
N GLY A 50 18.80 1.56 -4.02
CA GLY A 50 18.93 0.16 -4.42
C GLY A 50 17.62 -0.61 -4.32
N GLU A 51 16.86 -0.40 -3.25
CA GLU A 51 15.57 -1.08 -3.07
C GLU A 51 14.50 -0.57 -4.03
N ARG A 52 14.50 0.72 -4.33
CA ARG A 52 13.61 1.33 -5.32
C ARG A 52 13.87 0.77 -6.72
N LEU A 53 15.14 0.59 -7.08
CA LEU A 53 15.53 -0.08 -8.32
C LEU A 53 15.09 -1.54 -8.31
N THR A 54 15.39 -2.29 -7.25
CA THR A 54 14.96 -3.69 -7.11
C THR A 54 13.44 -3.82 -7.24
N GLU A 55 12.66 -2.95 -6.59
CA GLU A 55 11.20 -2.98 -6.68
C GLU A 55 10.71 -2.70 -8.10
N ALA A 56 11.34 -1.78 -8.85
CA ALA A 56 11.01 -1.53 -10.25
C ALA A 56 11.30 -2.73 -11.15
N LEU A 57 12.49 -3.32 -11.00
CA LEU A 57 12.96 -4.42 -11.83
C LEU A 57 12.20 -5.72 -11.53
N ASP A 58 11.94 -6.02 -10.26
CA ASP A 58 11.12 -7.17 -9.85
C ASP A 58 9.69 -7.03 -10.38
N ALA A 59 9.12 -5.83 -10.34
CA ALA A 59 7.79 -5.55 -10.85
C ALA A 59 7.71 -5.65 -12.39
N ALA A 60 8.84 -5.44 -13.08
CA ALA A 60 8.98 -5.67 -14.50
C ALA A 60 9.39 -7.12 -14.86
N GLY A 61 9.48 -8.03 -13.89
CA GLY A 61 9.85 -9.43 -14.15
C GLY A 61 11.33 -9.64 -14.53
N CYS A 62 12.18 -8.64 -14.35
CA CYS A 62 13.59 -8.71 -14.67
C CYS A 62 14.32 -9.70 -13.75
N ARG A 63 15.32 -10.38 -14.29
CA ARG A 63 16.33 -11.09 -13.49
C ARG A 63 17.64 -10.34 -13.61
N PHE A 64 18.21 -9.98 -12.48
CA PHE A 64 19.45 -9.22 -12.42
C PHE A 64 20.24 -9.61 -11.17
N SER A 65 21.56 -9.51 -11.26
CA SER A 65 22.48 -9.68 -10.16
C SER A 65 22.71 -8.36 -9.42
N ASN A 66 23.26 -8.46 -8.20
CA ASN A 66 23.65 -7.25 -7.47
C ASN A 66 24.72 -6.45 -8.23
N GLU A 67 25.65 -7.12 -8.93
CA GLU A 67 26.69 -6.46 -9.73
C GLU A 67 26.09 -5.69 -10.89
N GLU A 68 25.17 -6.30 -11.65
CA GLU A 68 24.44 -5.61 -12.72
C GLU A 68 23.64 -4.41 -12.21
N SER A 69 23.01 -4.53 -11.03
CA SER A 69 22.32 -3.39 -10.40
C SER A 69 23.28 -2.24 -10.05
N LEU A 70 24.49 -2.57 -9.60
CA LEU A 70 25.51 -1.58 -9.27
C LEU A 70 26.03 -0.89 -10.53
N THR A 71 26.34 -1.65 -11.57
CA THR A 71 26.77 -1.11 -12.87
C THR A 71 25.69 -0.22 -13.49
N TRP A 72 24.41 -0.59 -13.37
CA TRP A 72 23.31 0.27 -13.81
C TRP A 72 23.24 1.59 -13.03
N LEU A 73 23.34 1.54 -11.70
CA LEU A 73 23.37 2.76 -10.89
C LEU A 73 24.64 3.59 -11.13
N GLU A 74 25.76 2.95 -11.49
CA GLU A 74 27.01 3.61 -11.84
C GLU A 74 26.88 4.37 -13.16
N ARG A 75 26.25 3.76 -14.17
CA ARG A 75 25.91 4.37 -15.46
C ARG A 75 25.08 5.64 -15.27
N TRP A 76 24.13 5.62 -14.32
CA TRP A 76 23.36 6.81 -13.92
C TRP A 76 24.08 7.72 -12.92
N GLY A 77 25.32 7.42 -12.51
CA GLY A 77 26.11 8.25 -11.59
C GLY A 77 25.52 8.36 -10.17
N ILE A 78 24.70 7.39 -9.74
CA ILE A 78 24.00 7.40 -8.44
C ILE A 78 24.34 6.17 -7.56
N GLN A 79 25.24 5.30 -8.00
CA GLN A 79 25.70 4.12 -7.24
C GLN A 79 26.17 4.46 -5.82
N HIS A 80 26.90 5.56 -5.64
CA HIS A 80 27.39 6.00 -4.33
C HIS A 80 26.27 6.36 -3.33
N ARG A 81 25.02 6.52 -3.79
CA ARG A 81 23.82 6.75 -2.98
C ARG A 81 22.91 5.53 -2.90
N ARG A 82 23.34 4.36 -3.34
CA ARG A 82 22.53 3.12 -3.34
C ARG A 82 21.82 2.86 -2.02
N ASP A 83 22.50 3.06 -0.89
CA ASP A 83 21.96 2.80 0.44
C ASP A 83 21.31 4.03 1.10
N SER A 84 21.31 5.19 0.41
CA SER A 84 20.59 6.38 0.87
C SER A 84 19.10 6.22 0.62
N ARG A 85 18.26 6.70 1.55
CA ARG A 85 16.81 6.79 1.34
C ARG A 85 16.50 7.79 0.23
N VAL A 86 15.47 7.51 -0.57
CA VAL A 86 14.99 8.41 -1.61
C VAL A 86 14.59 9.78 -1.01
N ALA A 87 14.05 9.78 0.21
CA ALA A 87 13.73 10.97 0.99
C ALA A 87 14.93 11.95 1.18
N HIS A 88 16.16 11.44 1.19
CA HIS A 88 17.37 12.24 1.43
C HIS A 88 18.05 12.72 0.14
N LEU A 89 17.49 12.40 -1.02
CA LEU A 89 18.00 12.83 -2.32
C LEU A 89 17.48 14.23 -2.67
N SER A 90 18.26 14.98 -3.44
CA SER A 90 17.73 16.19 -4.08
C SER A 90 16.64 15.83 -5.10
N ALA A 91 15.77 16.78 -5.45
CA ALA A 91 14.71 16.53 -6.43
C ALA A 91 15.24 15.98 -7.77
N GLY A 92 16.39 16.49 -8.24
CA GLY A 92 17.02 15.99 -9.47
C GLY A 92 17.63 14.59 -9.32
N GLN A 93 18.16 14.26 -8.14
CA GLN A 93 18.62 12.89 -7.84
C GLN A 93 17.44 11.91 -7.74
N GLN A 94 16.32 12.31 -7.14
CA GLN A 94 15.09 11.50 -7.12
C GLN A 94 14.61 11.24 -8.55
N ARG A 95 14.54 12.30 -9.36
CA ARG A 95 14.17 12.20 -10.77
C ARG A 95 15.03 11.20 -11.52
N ARG A 96 16.34 11.32 -11.36
CA ARG A 96 17.33 10.42 -11.95
C ARG A 96 17.08 8.97 -11.56
N VAL A 97 16.78 8.70 -10.29
CA VAL A 97 16.45 7.35 -9.81
C VAL A 97 15.15 6.85 -10.46
N ASP A 98 14.10 7.67 -10.55
CA ASP A 98 12.83 7.28 -11.16
C ASP A 98 12.99 6.93 -12.65
N VAL A 99 13.75 7.74 -13.40
CA VAL A 99 14.05 7.51 -14.82
C VAL A 99 14.91 6.24 -14.98
N ALA A 100 15.95 6.08 -14.15
CA ALA A 100 16.80 4.89 -14.15
C ALA A 100 16.01 3.61 -13.83
N CYS A 101 15.02 3.68 -12.93
CA CYS A 101 14.14 2.55 -12.62
C CYS A 101 13.25 2.18 -13.80
N ALA A 102 12.65 3.16 -14.47
CA ALA A 102 11.77 2.94 -15.61
C ALA A 102 12.53 2.37 -16.82
N LEU A 103 13.68 2.94 -17.16
CA LEU A 103 14.52 2.46 -18.26
C LEU A 103 15.23 1.14 -17.94
N GLY A 104 15.58 0.93 -16.67
CA GLY A 104 16.15 -0.34 -16.20
C GLY A 104 15.22 -1.52 -16.50
N ALA A 105 13.90 -1.32 -16.39
CA ALA A 105 12.92 -2.34 -16.70
C ALA A 105 13.05 -2.88 -18.15
N GLY A 106 13.36 -2.01 -19.12
CA GLY A 106 13.65 -2.44 -20.49
C GLY A 106 15.08 -2.89 -20.72
N PHE A 107 16.06 -2.24 -20.07
CA PHE A 107 17.48 -2.60 -20.17
C PHE A 107 17.76 -4.02 -19.67
N PHE A 108 17.05 -4.48 -18.64
CA PHE A 108 17.14 -5.86 -18.16
C PHE A 108 16.16 -6.82 -18.84
N GLY A 109 15.50 -6.38 -19.92
CA GLY A 109 14.66 -7.21 -20.79
C GLY A 109 13.34 -7.69 -20.17
N GLY A 110 12.87 -7.05 -19.09
CA GLY A 110 11.62 -7.45 -18.43
C GLY A 110 10.38 -6.74 -18.96
N ALA A 111 10.48 -5.45 -19.30
CA ALA A 111 9.34 -4.65 -19.74
C ALA A 111 9.12 -4.72 -21.27
N GLU A 112 7.85 -4.85 -21.67
CA GLU A 112 7.40 -4.75 -23.07
C GLU A 112 7.05 -3.31 -23.45
N LEU A 113 6.69 -2.48 -22.45
CA LEU A 113 6.34 -1.07 -22.62
C LEU A 113 7.00 -0.23 -21.52
N ILE A 114 7.58 0.90 -21.89
CA ILE A 114 8.11 1.89 -20.96
C ILE A 114 7.41 3.21 -21.19
N ILE A 115 6.83 3.76 -20.14
CA ILE A 115 6.12 5.03 -20.17
C ILE A 115 6.94 6.07 -19.40
N LEU A 116 7.33 7.14 -20.08
CA LEU A 116 8.12 8.23 -19.50
C LEU A 116 7.38 9.56 -19.69
N ASP A 117 7.04 10.23 -18.60
CA ASP A 117 6.42 11.55 -18.64
C ASP A 117 7.41 12.64 -18.25
N GLU A 118 7.87 13.43 -19.23
CA GLU A 118 8.91 14.46 -19.16
C GLU A 118 10.24 13.98 -18.53
N PRO A 119 10.79 12.82 -18.93
CA PRO A 119 11.94 12.18 -18.25
C PRO A 119 13.16 13.11 -18.06
N GLU A 120 13.37 14.04 -18.98
CA GLU A 120 14.44 15.04 -18.95
C GLU A 120 14.27 16.11 -17.86
N ALA A 121 13.04 16.38 -17.43
CA ALA A 121 12.73 17.47 -16.52
C ALA A 121 13.32 17.19 -15.13
N GLY A 122 14.29 18.03 -14.72
CA GLY A 122 14.98 17.91 -13.43
C GLY A 122 16.24 17.05 -13.45
N LEU A 123 16.61 16.47 -14.60
CA LEU A 123 17.94 15.87 -14.77
C LEU A 123 18.99 16.97 -14.97
N ASP A 124 20.19 16.74 -14.45
CA ASP A 124 21.37 17.52 -14.81
C ASP A 124 21.94 17.06 -16.17
N ALA A 125 22.97 17.74 -16.66
CA ALA A 125 23.56 17.46 -17.97
C ALA A 125 23.97 15.99 -18.13
N THR A 126 24.66 15.42 -17.13
CA THR A 126 25.07 14.01 -17.16
C THR A 126 23.87 13.05 -17.19
N GLY A 127 22.81 13.32 -16.42
CA GLY A 127 21.60 12.50 -16.45
C GLY A 127 20.86 12.59 -17.79
N ARG A 128 20.82 13.76 -18.41
CA ARG A 128 20.22 13.99 -19.73
C ARG A 128 21.00 13.28 -20.84
N ASP A 129 22.34 13.36 -20.81
CA ASP A 129 23.20 12.63 -21.73
C ASP A 129 22.94 11.13 -21.64
N GLU A 130 22.83 10.61 -20.42
CA GLU A 130 22.56 9.18 -20.20
C GLU A 130 21.15 8.77 -20.65
N LEU A 131 20.13 9.61 -20.41
CA LEU A 131 18.80 9.41 -20.95
C LEU A 131 18.84 9.27 -22.48
N LEU A 132 19.46 10.23 -23.17
CA LEU A 132 19.58 10.20 -24.64
C LEU A 132 20.38 8.99 -25.11
N ARG A 133 21.43 8.61 -24.40
CA ARG A 133 22.22 7.39 -24.68
C ARG A 133 21.34 6.15 -24.58
N CYS A 134 20.58 5.98 -23.50
CA CYS A 134 19.65 4.87 -23.32
C CYS A 134 18.56 4.81 -24.41
N LEU A 135 18.06 5.95 -24.87
CA LEU A 135 17.07 6.00 -25.96
C LEU A 135 17.69 5.63 -27.32
N ASN A 136 18.91 6.10 -27.60
CA ASN A 136 19.61 5.86 -28.86
C ASN A 136 20.21 4.45 -28.97
N ASP A 137 20.74 3.91 -27.87
CA ASP A 137 21.38 2.58 -27.85
C ASP A 137 20.39 1.46 -28.17
N ARG A 138 19.08 1.78 -28.15
CA ARG A 138 17.94 0.87 -28.18
C ARG A 138 18.01 -0.10 -27.00
N LEU A 139 16.92 -0.17 -26.24
CA LEU A 139 16.88 -1.08 -25.10
C LEU A 139 17.07 -2.52 -25.58
N THR A 140 17.74 -3.32 -24.76
CA THR A 140 18.15 -4.70 -25.06
C THR A 140 16.99 -5.66 -25.31
N GLY A 141 15.74 -5.24 -25.04
CA GLY A 141 14.51 -5.94 -25.39
C GLY A 141 13.69 -5.20 -26.45
N GLU A 142 12.71 -5.88 -27.06
CA GLU A 142 11.71 -5.32 -27.99
C GLU A 142 10.74 -4.33 -27.31
N ALA A 143 11.17 -3.68 -26.22
CA ALA A 143 10.38 -2.78 -25.41
C ALA A 143 10.02 -1.52 -26.19
N ALA A 144 8.73 -1.26 -26.34
CA ALA A 144 8.25 0.01 -26.86
C ALA A 144 8.47 1.10 -25.80
N VAL A 145 9.00 2.26 -26.19
CA VAL A 145 9.14 3.42 -25.30
C VAL A 145 8.16 4.51 -25.73
N LEU A 146 7.24 4.87 -24.83
CA LEU A 146 6.28 5.94 -25.00
C LEU A 146 6.68 7.13 -24.11
N ILE A 147 7.08 8.23 -24.75
CA ILE A 147 7.58 9.43 -24.07
C ILE A 147 6.60 10.59 -24.29
N ALA A 148 6.23 11.29 -23.22
CA ALA A 148 5.69 12.64 -23.31
C ALA A 148 6.79 13.65 -23.01
N THR A 149 7.04 14.57 -23.94
CA THR A 149 8.09 15.59 -23.77
C THR A 149 7.80 16.80 -24.67
N HIS A 150 8.42 17.92 -24.34
CA HIS A 150 8.51 19.11 -25.21
C HIS A 150 9.97 19.42 -25.59
N ASP A 151 10.91 18.57 -25.18
CA ASP A 151 12.33 18.75 -25.40
C ASP A 151 12.75 18.27 -26.80
N SER A 152 13.39 19.16 -27.56
CA SER A 152 13.76 18.89 -28.95
C SER A 152 14.77 17.75 -29.11
N GLU A 153 15.68 17.55 -28.17
CA GLU A 153 16.68 16.47 -28.26
C GLU A 153 16.04 15.11 -28.00
N VAL A 154 15.15 15.03 -26.99
CA VAL A 154 14.40 13.81 -26.71
C VAL A 154 13.45 13.48 -27.85
N ILE A 155 12.79 14.48 -28.43
CA ILE A 155 11.96 14.31 -29.64
C ILE A 155 12.80 13.79 -30.81
N GLY A 156 14.01 14.33 -31.01
CA GLY A 156 14.92 13.91 -32.06
C GLY A 156 15.43 12.46 -31.92
N ALA A 157 15.42 11.91 -30.70
CA ALA A 157 15.78 10.52 -30.44
C ALA A 157 14.62 9.53 -30.65
N CYS A 158 13.39 9.99 -30.89
CA CYS A 158 12.21 9.14 -31.05
C CYS A 158 12.03 8.67 -32.51
N ASP A 159 11.70 7.39 -32.72
CA ASP A 159 11.41 6.86 -34.07
C ASP A 159 10.10 7.44 -34.66
N ARG A 160 9.14 7.79 -33.79
CA ARG A 160 7.83 8.36 -34.17
C ARG A 160 7.43 9.47 -33.23
N THR A 161 6.85 10.53 -33.79
CA THR A 161 6.33 11.67 -33.05
C THR A 161 4.85 11.84 -33.34
N ILE A 162 4.10 12.22 -32.30
CA ILE A 162 2.66 12.52 -32.39
C ILE A 162 2.50 13.89 -31.72
N ASP A 163 1.95 14.84 -32.47
CA ASP A 163 1.62 16.19 -32.00
C ASP A 163 0.15 16.20 -31.54
N LEU A 164 -0.07 16.47 -30.26
CA LEU A 164 -1.41 16.56 -29.68
C LEU A 164 -2.10 17.91 -29.91
N THR A 165 -1.43 18.87 -30.54
CA THR A 165 -2.04 20.17 -30.87
C THR A 165 -2.83 20.15 -32.18
N VAL A 166 -2.68 19.08 -32.96
CA VAL A 166 -3.35 18.88 -34.24
C VAL A 166 -4.44 17.81 -34.07
N PRO A 167 -5.59 17.92 -34.78
CA PRO A 167 -6.59 16.86 -34.79
C PRO A 167 -5.96 15.53 -35.19
N LEU A 168 -6.10 14.51 -34.34
CA LEU A 168 -5.60 13.17 -34.61
C LEU A 168 -6.59 12.44 -35.52
N GLU A 169 -6.11 11.95 -36.66
CA GLU A 169 -6.83 10.93 -37.41
C GLU A 169 -6.72 9.60 -36.66
N VAL A 170 -7.83 9.16 -36.07
CA VAL A 170 -7.91 7.93 -35.31
C VAL A 170 -8.25 6.79 -36.26
N GLU A 171 -7.26 6.01 -36.65
CA GLU A 171 -7.47 4.75 -37.35
C GLU A 171 -7.80 3.65 -36.33
N THR A 172 -8.96 3.00 -36.49
CA THR A 172 -9.33 1.89 -35.61
C THR A 172 -8.70 0.62 -36.14
N ILE A 173 -7.63 0.18 -35.49
CA ILE A 173 -6.94 -1.05 -35.86
C ILE A 173 -7.68 -2.23 -35.20
N PRO A 174 -8.17 -3.23 -35.96
CA PRO A 174 -8.69 -4.46 -35.37
C PRO A 174 -7.55 -5.19 -34.69
N LEU A 175 -7.48 -5.08 -33.36
CA LEU A 175 -6.48 -5.75 -32.55
C LEU A 175 -6.99 -7.12 -32.14
N GLU A 176 -6.27 -8.18 -32.51
CA GLU A 176 -6.47 -9.49 -31.91
C GLU A 176 -6.03 -9.40 -30.44
N ILE A 177 -7.00 -9.51 -29.53
CA ILE A 177 -6.73 -9.38 -28.09
C ILE A 177 -6.12 -10.68 -27.62
N THR A 178 -4.79 -10.75 -27.59
CA THR A 178 -4.11 -11.70 -26.72
C THR A 178 -4.35 -11.22 -25.29
N PRO A 179 -5.01 -12.00 -24.41
CA PRO A 179 -5.18 -11.60 -23.04
C PRO A 179 -3.79 -11.35 -22.44
N ALA A 180 -3.59 -10.14 -21.90
CA ALA A 180 -2.35 -9.82 -21.20
C ALA A 180 -2.05 -10.90 -20.16
N GLY A 181 -0.79 -11.34 -20.12
CA GLY A 181 -0.32 -12.28 -19.11
C GLY A 181 -0.66 -11.77 -17.70
N ARG A 182 -0.93 -12.70 -16.79
CA ARG A 182 -1.25 -12.32 -15.40
C ARG A 182 0.02 -11.88 -14.71
N ARG A 183 0.10 -10.58 -14.43
CA ARG A 183 1.15 -9.99 -13.58
C ARG A 183 1.43 -10.88 -12.39
N LYS A 184 2.68 -11.34 -12.27
CA LYS A 184 3.12 -12.11 -11.13
C LYS A 184 2.90 -11.28 -9.86
N ALA A 185 1.93 -11.71 -9.04
CA ALA A 185 1.72 -11.10 -7.74
C ALA A 185 2.95 -11.35 -6.86
N PRO A 186 3.38 -10.36 -6.06
CA PRO A 186 4.46 -10.57 -5.10
C PRO A 186 4.11 -11.71 -4.15
N SER A 187 5.11 -12.48 -3.73
CA SER A 187 4.86 -13.52 -2.73
C SER A 187 4.51 -12.90 -1.36
N PRO A 188 3.76 -13.59 -0.49
CA PRO A 188 3.53 -13.13 0.88
C PRO A 188 4.83 -12.78 1.61
N LEU A 189 5.90 -13.57 1.40
CA LEU A 189 7.21 -13.30 1.99
C LEU A 189 7.82 -11.98 1.50
N GLU A 190 7.62 -11.60 0.24
CA GLU A 190 8.06 -10.30 -0.27
C GLU A 190 7.30 -9.15 0.38
N HIS A 191 5.99 -9.26 0.55
CA HIS A 191 5.19 -8.27 1.28
C HIS A 191 5.69 -8.08 2.71
N LEU A 192 5.97 -9.18 3.42
CA LEU A 192 6.53 -9.16 4.77
C LEU A 192 7.94 -8.55 4.81
N ARG A 193 8.81 -8.89 3.86
CA ARG A 193 10.16 -8.33 3.75
C ARG A 193 10.12 -6.83 3.46
N TRP A 194 9.25 -6.38 2.57
CA TRP A 194 9.04 -4.97 2.27
C TRP A 194 8.58 -4.22 3.52
N PHE A 195 7.54 -4.71 4.19
CA PHE A 195 7.01 -4.13 5.43
C PHE A 195 8.05 -4.05 6.54
N SER A 196 8.72 -5.18 6.83
CA SER A 196 9.70 -5.25 7.93
C SER A 196 10.92 -4.34 7.71
N ARG A 197 11.29 -4.06 6.46
CA ARG A 197 12.39 -3.13 6.14
C ARG A 197 12.00 -1.70 6.42
N LEU A 198 10.81 -1.29 5.96
CA LEU A 198 10.28 0.06 6.19
C LEU A 198 9.98 0.30 7.67
N GLU A 199 9.36 -0.67 8.36
CA GLU A 199 9.04 -0.54 9.78
C GLU A 199 10.29 -0.44 10.65
N ARG A 200 11.34 -1.23 10.38
CA ARG A 200 12.62 -1.12 11.11
C ARG A 200 13.30 0.24 10.94
N ARG A 201 12.99 0.96 9.85
CA ARG A 201 13.61 2.25 9.51
C ARG A 201 12.83 3.46 10.00
N THR A 202 11.52 3.35 10.02
CA THR A 202 10.62 4.47 10.31
C THR A 202 9.99 4.35 11.68
N LEU A 203 9.82 3.11 12.17
CA LEU A 203 8.99 2.77 13.34
C LEU A 203 7.60 3.43 13.27
N GLN A 204 7.11 3.69 12.06
CA GLN A 204 5.96 4.54 11.84
C GLN A 204 4.69 3.89 12.39
N SER A 205 4.56 2.57 12.25
CA SER A 205 3.44 1.85 12.84
C SER A 205 3.44 1.97 14.36
N THR A 206 4.63 2.00 14.98
CA THR A 206 4.79 2.20 16.42
C THR A 206 4.49 3.64 16.83
N ALA A 207 5.04 4.62 16.10
CA ALA A 207 4.87 6.03 16.38
C ALA A 207 3.39 6.47 16.31
N HIS A 208 2.64 5.98 15.33
CA HIS A 208 1.21 6.29 15.21
C HIS A 208 0.39 5.61 16.30
N ARG A 209 0.73 4.37 16.68
CA ARG A 209 -0.04 3.57 17.65
C ARG A 209 0.26 3.89 19.11
N PHE A 210 1.47 4.35 19.40
CA PHE A 210 1.92 4.58 20.77
C PHE A 210 1.03 5.56 21.57
N PRO A 211 0.61 6.73 21.05
CA PRO A 211 -0.25 7.65 21.81
C PRO A 211 -1.60 7.01 22.21
N MET A 212 -2.23 6.26 21.31
CA MET A 212 -3.49 5.56 21.60
C MET A 212 -3.28 4.41 22.59
N GLY A 213 -2.17 3.67 22.48
CA GLY A 213 -1.79 2.65 23.44
C GLY A 213 -1.58 3.22 24.85
N LEU A 214 -0.90 4.37 24.96
CA LEU A 214 -0.67 5.06 26.22
C LEU A 214 -1.98 5.54 26.86
N LEU A 215 -2.87 6.16 26.08
CA LEU A 215 -4.18 6.61 26.56
C LEU A 215 -5.03 5.42 27.04
N THR A 216 -4.99 4.32 26.31
CA THR A 216 -5.70 3.07 26.69
C THR A 216 -5.17 2.54 28.01
N ALA A 217 -3.84 2.44 28.16
CA ALA A 217 -3.21 1.95 29.38
C ALA A 217 -3.49 2.87 30.59
N ALA A 218 -3.48 4.19 30.39
CA ALA A 218 -3.81 5.17 31.43
C ALA A 218 -5.28 5.06 31.87
N ALA A 219 -6.21 4.99 30.91
CA ALA A 219 -7.63 4.80 31.21
C ALA A 219 -7.88 3.49 31.97
N ALA A 220 -7.18 2.42 31.61
CA ALA A 220 -7.24 1.14 32.32
C ALA A 220 -6.72 1.27 33.76
N ALA A 221 -5.53 1.84 33.93
CA ALA A 221 -4.89 2.00 35.25
C ALA A 221 -5.73 2.85 36.21
N MET A 222 -6.48 3.83 35.70
CA MET A 222 -7.36 4.68 36.51
C MET A 222 -8.70 4.00 36.84
N SER A 223 -9.25 3.21 35.91
CA SER A 223 -10.58 2.61 36.05
C SER A 223 -10.59 1.26 36.76
N LEU A 224 -9.50 0.47 36.65
CA LEU A 224 -9.43 -0.85 37.29
C LEU A 224 -9.53 -0.73 38.83
N PRO A 225 -8.62 -0.05 39.56
CA PRO A 225 -8.65 -0.07 41.03
C PRO A 225 -9.97 0.43 41.63
N THR A 226 -10.57 1.42 41.00
CA THR A 226 -11.88 1.97 41.39
C THR A 226 -13.02 0.99 41.11
N ALA A 227 -13.02 0.33 39.95
CA ALA A 227 -14.03 -0.67 39.63
C ALA A 227 -13.96 -1.90 40.54
N ALA A 228 -12.75 -2.36 40.93
CA ALA A 228 -12.55 -3.49 41.84
C ALA A 228 -13.12 -3.20 43.23
N ALA A 229 -13.07 -1.95 43.66
CA ALA A 229 -13.52 -1.53 44.98
C ALA A 229 -15.04 -1.34 45.08
N LEU A 230 -15.76 -1.22 43.94
CA LEU A 230 -17.18 -0.88 43.91
C LEU A 230 -18.08 -2.13 43.96
N ASN A 231 -18.10 -2.96 42.92
CA ASN A 231 -18.74 -4.28 42.90
C ASN A 231 -18.26 -5.13 41.70
N GLU A 232 -18.66 -6.40 41.68
CA GLU A 232 -18.33 -7.36 40.61
C GLU A 232 -18.92 -6.98 39.24
N GLN A 233 -20.13 -6.43 39.19
CA GLN A 233 -20.79 -5.97 37.95
C GLN A 233 -20.04 -4.81 37.26
N VAL A 234 -19.59 -3.82 38.03
CA VAL A 234 -18.86 -2.63 37.58
C VAL A 234 -17.48 -3.05 37.11
N TRP A 235 -16.81 -3.93 37.85
CA TRP A 235 -15.54 -4.53 37.42
C TRP A 235 -15.68 -5.33 36.12
N ALA A 236 -16.71 -6.18 35.98
CA ALA A 236 -16.99 -6.92 34.74
C ALA A 236 -17.23 -5.98 33.56
N THR A 237 -17.96 -4.88 33.77
CA THR A 237 -18.22 -3.86 32.73
C THR A 237 -16.92 -3.12 32.34
N THR A 238 -16.09 -2.75 33.30
CA THR A 238 -14.79 -2.10 33.06
C THR A 238 -13.83 -3.03 32.32
N VAL A 239 -13.76 -4.31 32.69
CA VAL A 239 -12.97 -5.33 31.98
C VAL A 239 -13.50 -5.56 30.57
N GLY A 240 -14.83 -5.60 30.37
CA GLY A 240 -15.45 -5.70 29.05
C GLY A 240 -15.09 -4.52 28.13
N LEU A 241 -15.09 -3.29 28.65
CA LEU A 241 -14.65 -2.11 27.92
C LEU A 241 -13.15 -2.17 27.56
N LEU A 242 -12.32 -2.69 28.45
CA LEU A 242 -10.88 -2.86 28.20
C LEU A 242 -10.58 -3.93 27.14
N ILE A 243 -11.36 -5.01 27.12
CA ILE A 243 -11.29 -6.06 26.09
C ILE A 243 -11.53 -5.48 24.68
N ILE A 244 -12.33 -4.43 24.54
CA ILE A 244 -12.68 -3.81 23.25
C ILE A 244 -11.63 -2.79 22.78
N MET A 245 -10.86 -2.21 23.70
CA MET A 245 -9.88 -1.17 23.38
C MET A 245 -8.83 -1.52 22.30
N PRO A 246 -8.31 -2.75 22.18
CA PRO A 246 -7.38 -3.12 21.11
C PRO A 246 -8.03 -3.05 19.74
N ILE A 247 -9.30 -3.46 19.67
CA ILE A 247 -10.09 -3.41 18.45
C ILE A 247 -10.22 -1.94 18.03
N ILE A 248 -10.52 -1.04 18.98
CA ILE A 248 -10.60 0.40 18.72
C ILE A 248 -9.23 0.96 18.31
N MET A 249 -8.15 0.62 19.03
CA MET A 249 -6.79 1.07 18.75
C MET A 249 -6.34 0.68 17.33
N VAL A 250 -6.64 -0.56 16.91
CA VAL A 250 -6.36 -1.04 15.55
C VAL A 250 -7.27 -0.35 14.52
N SER A 251 -8.53 -0.10 14.86
CA SER A 251 -9.55 0.42 13.95
C SER A 251 -9.44 1.92 13.67
N VAL A 252 -8.90 2.71 14.60
CA VAL A 252 -8.81 4.18 14.46
C VAL A 252 -7.71 4.60 13.50
N GLN A 253 -6.68 3.77 13.31
CA GLN A 253 -5.46 4.16 12.62
C GLN A 253 -5.41 3.63 11.20
N LYS A 254 -4.97 4.49 10.28
CA LYS A 254 -4.74 4.10 8.89
C LYS A 254 -3.62 3.05 8.82
N PRO A 255 -3.73 2.04 7.94
CA PRO A 255 -2.64 1.10 7.70
C PRO A 255 -1.34 1.82 7.32
N THR A 256 -0.23 1.44 7.94
CA THR A 256 1.03 2.17 7.77
C THR A 256 1.52 2.10 6.32
N ALA A 257 1.36 0.94 5.68
CA ALA A 257 1.68 0.77 4.27
C ALA A 257 0.92 1.71 3.34
N LEU A 258 -0.34 2.05 3.67
CA LEU A 258 -1.11 3.00 2.87
C LEU A 258 -0.54 4.42 3.02
N ILE A 259 -0.05 4.79 4.20
CA ILE A 259 0.59 6.09 4.43
C ILE A 259 1.85 6.20 3.56
N TRP A 260 2.74 5.21 3.62
CA TRP A 260 3.96 5.16 2.79
C TRP A 260 3.65 5.24 1.28
N LEU A 261 2.60 4.56 0.83
CA LEU A 261 2.20 4.57 -0.57
C LEU A 261 1.54 5.90 -0.98
N GLN A 262 0.82 6.57 -0.09
CA GLN A 262 0.16 7.85 -0.40
C GLN A 262 1.15 9.01 -0.56
N GLU A 263 2.38 8.86 -0.08
CA GLU A 263 3.44 9.83 -0.30
C GLU A 263 3.87 9.86 -1.78
N GLN A 264 4.04 11.07 -2.32
CA GLN A 264 4.62 11.31 -3.65
C GLN A 264 4.05 10.41 -4.77
N ARG A 265 2.74 10.14 -4.79
CA ARG A 265 2.08 9.29 -5.81
C ARG A 265 2.62 7.84 -5.87
N GLY A 266 3.24 7.33 -4.80
CA GLY A 266 3.75 5.95 -4.75
C GLY A 266 2.66 4.89 -4.96
N PHE A 267 1.44 5.16 -4.50
CA PHE A 267 0.26 4.31 -4.67
C PHE A 267 -0.10 4.15 -6.14
N GLU A 268 -0.07 5.24 -6.89
CA GLU A 268 -0.42 5.24 -8.31
C GLU A 268 0.61 4.48 -9.13
N TRP A 269 1.90 4.73 -8.89
CA TRP A 269 2.99 3.97 -9.53
C TRP A 269 2.88 2.47 -9.20
N THR A 270 2.72 2.13 -7.92
CA THR A 270 2.64 0.73 -7.48
C THR A 270 1.41 0.05 -8.09
N ARG A 271 0.28 0.76 -8.22
CA ARG A 271 -0.95 0.25 -8.87
C ARG A 271 -0.73 0.02 -10.36
N ALA A 272 -0.05 0.95 -11.02
CA ALA A 272 0.20 0.90 -12.45
C ALA A 272 1.15 -0.23 -12.84
N VAL A 273 2.16 -0.51 -12.01
CA VAL A 273 3.18 -1.54 -12.30
C VAL A 273 2.81 -2.91 -11.71
N LEU A 274 2.49 -3.03 -10.41
CA LEU A 274 2.16 -4.32 -9.79
C LEU A 274 0.71 -4.76 -10.00
N GLY A 275 -0.18 -3.82 -10.35
CA GLY A 275 -1.61 -4.07 -10.50
C GLY A 275 -2.42 -3.90 -9.20
N GLY A 276 -3.74 -3.76 -9.35
CA GLY A 276 -4.63 -3.46 -8.22
C GLY A 276 -4.71 -4.57 -7.16
N ARG A 277 -4.65 -5.84 -7.56
CA ARG A 277 -4.69 -6.98 -6.62
C ARG A 277 -3.44 -7.01 -5.73
N ALA A 278 -2.25 -6.87 -6.30
CA ALA A 278 -0.99 -6.86 -5.55
C ALA A 278 -0.92 -5.72 -4.52
N ILE A 279 -1.45 -4.53 -4.86
CA ILE A 279 -1.56 -3.42 -3.91
C ILE A 279 -2.51 -3.75 -2.76
N ARG A 280 -3.68 -4.31 -3.08
CA ARG A 280 -4.68 -4.68 -2.09
C ARG A 280 -4.09 -5.70 -1.14
N ASP A 281 -3.48 -6.75 -1.68
CA ASP A 281 -2.89 -7.83 -0.92
C ASP A 281 -1.73 -7.32 -0.06
N ARG A 282 -0.89 -6.40 -0.58
CA ARG A 282 0.15 -5.72 0.19
C ARG A 282 -0.44 -5.00 1.41
N ILE A 283 -1.42 -4.13 1.19
CA ILE A 283 -2.01 -3.30 2.26
C ILE A 283 -2.76 -4.16 3.29
N LEU A 284 -3.55 -5.12 2.84
CA LEU A 284 -4.28 -6.05 3.72
C LEU A 284 -3.32 -6.88 4.56
N MET A 285 -2.25 -7.40 3.95
CA MET A 285 -1.28 -8.23 4.65
C MET A 285 -0.47 -7.42 5.67
N THR A 286 -0.07 -6.19 5.34
CA THR A 286 0.57 -5.30 6.33
C THR A 286 -0.38 -4.92 7.46
N ALA A 287 -1.65 -4.63 7.14
CA ALA A 287 -2.65 -4.32 8.16
C ALA A 287 -2.91 -5.52 9.08
N ALA A 288 -2.97 -6.74 8.52
CA ALA A 288 -3.13 -7.97 9.30
C ALA A 288 -1.94 -8.20 10.25
N LEU A 289 -0.70 -8.06 9.75
CA LEU A 289 0.52 -8.24 10.55
C LEU A 289 0.62 -7.20 11.67
N GLU A 290 0.39 -5.94 11.34
CA GLU A 290 0.36 -4.84 12.30
C GLU A 290 -0.66 -5.11 13.41
N SER A 291 -1.90 -5.47 13.02
CA SER A 291 -2.99 -5.72 13.96
C SER A 291 -2.73 -6.96 14.81
N LEU A 292 -2.14 -8.00 14.25
CA LEU A 292 -1.73 -9.21 14.96
C LEU A 292 -0.72 -8.88 16.06
N VAL A 293 0.34 -8.13 15.73
CA VAL A 293 1.40 -7.78 16.69
C VAL A 293 0.83 -6.97 17.85
N TRP A 294 0.02 -5.94 17.56
CA TRP A 294 -0.55 -5.09 18.61
C TRP A 294 -1.60 -5.81 19.45
N SER A 295 -2.42 -6.67 18.85
CA SER A 295 -3.38 -7.48 19.61
C SER A 295 -2.67 -8.49 20.51
N LEU A 296 -1.52 -9.04 20.08
CA LEU A 296 -0.72 -9.95 20.89
C LEU A 296 -0.03 -9.23 22.05
N ILE A 297 0.56 -8.05 21.81
CA ILE A 297 1.14 -7.20 22.87
C ILE A 297 0.07 -6.89 23.93
N PHE A 298 -1.14 -6.51 23.48
CA PHE A 298 -2.23 -6.23 24.40
C PHE A 298 -2.71 -7.47 25.16
N ALA A 299 -2.85 -8.61 24.49
CA ALA A 299 -3.24 -9.88 25.13
C ALA A 299 -2.25 -10.29 26.24
N ILE A 300 -0.94 -10.10 25.98
CA ILE A 300 0.11 -10.32 26.99
C ILE A 300 -0.03 -9.32 28.13
N TRP A 301 -0.21 -8.03 27.83
CA TRP A 301 -0.38 -7.00 28.85
C TRP A 301 -1.60 -7.27 29.76
N MET A 302 -2.75 -7.65 29.19
CA MET A 302 -3.96 -8.02 29.94
C MET A 302 -3.68 -9.18 30.89
N ARG A 303 -2.93 -10.19 30.45
CA ARG A 303 -2.54 -11.34 31.27
C ARG A 303 -1.63 -10.93 32.45
N LEU A 304 -0.83 -9.88 32.29
CA LEU A 304 0.10 -9.41 33.32
C LEU A 304 -0.53 -8.43 34.33
N VAL A 305 -1.53 -7.65 33.90
CA VAL A 305 -2.13 -6.59 34.72
C VAL A 305 -3.37 -7.05 35.48
N ILE A 306 -4.12 -8.01 34.94
CA ILE A 306 -5.37 -8.47 35.58
C ILE A 306 -5.04 -9.48 36.69
N PRO A 307 -5.54 -9.27 37.93
CA PRO A 307 -5.31 -10.17 39.06
C PRO A 307 -5.72 -11.63 38.79
N ASP A 308 -4.96 -12.59 39.33
CA ASP A 308 -5.17 -14.04 39.15
C ASP A 308 -6.56 -14.53 39.60
N SER A 309 -7.19 -13.84 40.55
CA SER A 309 -8.54 -14.11 41.04
C SER A 309 -9.63 -14.03 39.96
N PHE A 310 -9.35 -13.37 38.84
CA PHE A 310 -10.28 -13.21 37.70
C PHE A 310 -9.80 -13.94 36.43
N SER A 311 -8.80 -14.82 36.55
CA SER A 311 -8.22 -15.59 35.44
C SER A 311 -9.21 -16.52 34.72
N SER A 312 -10.36 -16.83 35.33
CA SER A 312 -11.45 -17.61 34.73
C SER A 312 -12.13 -16.87 33.56
N ILE A 313 -12.17 -15.54 33.58
CA ILE A 313 -12.75 -14.70 32.51
C ILE A 313 -11.76 -14.56 31.34
N LEU A 314 -10.47 -14.42 31.66
CA LEU A 314 -9.36 -14.35 30.69
C LEU A 314 -8.74 -15.72 30.42
N THR A 315 -9.56 -16.64 29.92
CA THR A 315 -9.04 -17.91 29.40
C THR A 315 -8.12 -17.66 28.20
N THR A 316 -7.18 -18.58 27.96
CA THR A 316 -6.34 -18.57 26.75
C THR A 316 -7.19 -18.50 25.47
N THR A 317 -8.38 -19.10 25.50
CA THR A 317 -9.37 -19.04 24.42
C THR A 317 -9.89 -17.63 24.18
N CYS A 318 -10.27 -16.88 25.24
CA CYS A 318 -10.69 -15.48 25.12
C CYS A 318 -9.58 -14.60 24.53
N LEU A 319 -8.35 -14.75 25.01
CA LEU A 319 -7.18 -14.00 24.48
C LEU A 319 -6.91 -14.32 23.02
N THR A 320 -7.07 -15.58 22.60
CA THR A 320 -6.91 -15.99 21.20
C THR A 320 -7.96 -15.34 20.31
N TRP A 321 -9.22 -15.34 20.73
CA TRP A 321 -10.29 -14.69 19.97
C TRP A 321 -10.13 -13.17 19.88
N LEU A 322 -9.60 -12.53 20.93
CA LEU A 322 -9.28 -11.11 20.89
C LEU A 322 -8.25 -10.77 19.82
N VAL A 323 -7.21 -11.60 19.72
CA VAL A 323 -6.19 -11.47 18.66
C VAL A 323 -6.81 -11.65 17.28
N VAL A 324 -7.64 -12.67 17.10
CA VAL A 324 -8.33 -12.94 15.82
C VAL A 324 -9.23 -11.77 15.41
N ILE A 325 -10.08 -11.29 16.32
CA ILE A 325 -11.01 -10.19 16.04
C ILE A 325 -10.24 -8.89 15.76
N GLY A 326 -9.18 -8.60 16.53
CA GLY A 326 -8.32 -7.45 16.30
C GLY A 326 -7.68 -7.48 14.90
N THR A 327 -7.15 -8.63 14.48
CA THR A 327 -6.60 -8.80 13.13
C THR A 327 -7.65 -8.61 12.04
N LEU A 328 -8.85 -9.18 12.21
CA LEU A 328 -9.95 -9.04 11.25
C LEU A 328 -10.45 -7.60 11.16
N ALA A 329 -10.56 -6.90 12.28
CA ALA A 329 -10.96 -5.49 12.32
C ALA A 329 -9.93 -4.60 11.58
N GLY A 330 -8.64 -4.86 11.76
CA GLY A 330 -7.58 -4.16 11.03
C GLY A 330 -7.61 -4.42 9.52
N MET A 331 -7.88 -5.65 9.09
CA MET A 331 -8.07 -5.96 7.66
C MET A 331 -9.31 -5.26 7.09
N ALA A 332 -10.43 -5.29 7.81
CA ALA A 332 -11.65 -4.60 7.39
C ALA A 332 -11.43 -3.08 7.27
N ARG A 333 -10.68 -2.50 8.22
CA ARG A 333 -10.27 -1.10 8.15
C ARG A 333 -9.49 -0.81 6.87
N ALA A 334 -8.48 -1.63 6.60
CA ALA A 334 -7.64 -1.49 5.43
C ALA A 334 -8.44 -1.58 4.13
N SER A 335 -9.44 -2.47 4.05
CA SER A 335 -10.39 -2.54 2.93
C SER A 335 -11.20 -1.25 2.76
N LEU A 336 -11.74 -0.69 3.85
CA LEU A 336 -12.48 0.57 3.80
C LEU A 336 -11.60 1.74 3.36
N ASP A 337 -10.37 1.82 3.86
CA ASP A 337 -9.40 2.83 3.45
C ASP A 337 -9.01 2.69 1.97
N LEU A 338 -8.89 1.47 1.46
CA LEU A 338 -8.66 1.19 0.04
C LEU A 338 -9.82 1.63 -0.84
N LEU A 339 -11.06 1.41 -0.40
CA LEU A 339 -12.25 1.89 -1.09
C LEU A 339 -12.29 3.42 -1.09
N ALA A 340 -12.03 4.05 0.06
CA ALA A 340 -11.96 5.50 0.16
C ALA A 340 -10.82 6.11 -0.64
N ALA A 341 -9.70 5.41 -0.80
CA ALA A 341 -8.58 5.85 -1.64
C ALA A 341 -8.95 5.97 -3.12
N ARG A 342 -10.05 5.32 -3.57
CA ARG A 342 -10.58 5.48 -4.93
C ARG A 342 -11.49 6.70 -5.09
N LEU A 343 -11.92 7.34 -3.99
CA LEU A 343 -12.81 8.49 -4.06
C LEU A 343 -12.05 9.75 -4.53
N PRO A 344 -12.72 10.70 -5.21
CA PRO A 344 -12.09 11.95 -5.65
C PRO A 344 -11.52 12.79 -4.50
N ARG A 345 -12.06 12.64 -3.28
CA ARG A 345 -11.60 13.30 -2.06
C ARG A 345 -11.42 12.28 -0.93
N PRO A 346 -10.34 11.47 -0.94
CA PRO A 346 -10.15 10.40 0.03
C PRO A 346 -10.14 10.90 1.48
N TRP A 347 -9.56 12.08 1.68
CA TRP A 347 -9.44 12.77 2.97
C TRP A 347 -10.75 13.35 3.51
N ALA A 348 -11.78 13.48 2.67
CA ALA A 348 -13.11 13.95 3.07
C ALA A 348 -14.03 12.80 3.51
N SER A 349 -13.64 11.54 3.29
CA SER A 349 -14.45 10.40 3.68
C SER A 349 -14.38 10.21 5.21
N PRO A 350 -15.52 10.13 5.93
CA PRO A 350 -15.54 9.82 7.35
C PRO A 350 -15.36 8.31 7.57
N THR A 351 -14.46 7.68 6.81
CA THR A 351 -14.25 6.23 6.90
C THR A 351 -13.92 5.82 8.33
N GLN A 352 -13.21 6.66 9.09
CA GLN A 352 -12.92 6.41 10.51
C GLN A 352 -14.19 6.24 11.36
N LEU A 353 -15.25 7.01 11.07
CA LEU A 353 -16.53 6.92 11.77
C LEU A 353 -17.36 5.72 11.32
N LEU A 354 -17.32 5.37 10.02
CA LEU A 354 -18.01 4.20 9.46
C LEU A 354 -17.59 2.89 10.14
N LEU A 355 -16.31 2.73 10.45
CA LEU A 355 -15.83 1.52 11.12
C LEU A 355 -16.27 1.47 12.59
N ALA A 356 -16.29 2.61 13.30
CA ALA A 356 -16.83 2.67 14.67
C ALA A 356 -18.32 2.27 14.69
N THR A 357 -19.10 2.68 13.68
CA THR A 357 -20.50 2.28 13.53
C THR A 357 -20.64 0.79 13.18
N LEU A 358 -19.78 0.26 12.30
CA LEU A 358 -19.77 -1.15 11.91
C LEU A 358 -19.31 -2.09 13.04
N LEU A 359 -18.48 -1.61 13.96
CA LEU A 359 -18.04 -2.33 15.15
C LEU A 359 -19.01 -2.18 16.33
N GLY A 360 -19.93 -1.21 16.29
CA GLY A 360 -20.94 -0.97 17.32
C GLY A 360 -21.77 -2.23 17.71
N PRO A 361 -22.29 -3.01 16.75
CA PRO A 361 -22.96 -4.28 17.05
C PRO A 361 -22.08 -5.28 17.79
N LEU A 362 -20.75 -5.27 17.53
CA LEU A 362 -19.80 -6.12 18.23
C LEU A 362 -19.67 -5.73 19.70
N ILE A 363 -19.67 -4.42 19.98
CA ILE A 363 -19.61 -3.86 21.33
C ILE A 363 -20.82 -4.32 22.15
N VAL A 364 -22.01 -4.29 21.54
CA VAL A 364 -23.25 -4.75 22.17
C VAL A 364 -23.19 -6.26 22.46
N ILE A 365 -22.79 -7.08 21.48
CA ILE A 365 -22.70 -8.54 21.64
C ILE A 365 -21.67 -8.93 22.71
N LEU A 366 -20.51 -8.27 22.74
CA LEU A 366 -19.47 -8.52 23.75
C LEU A 366 -19.93 -8.11 25.15
N SER A 367 -20.62 -6.97 25.28
CA SER A 367 -21.21 -6.50 26.54
C SER A 367 -22.30 -7.46 27.05
N GLU A 368 -23.11 -8.01 26.15
CA GLU A 368 -24.19 -8.93 26.50
C GLU A 368 -23.64 -10.33 26.85
N ALA A 369 -22.56 -10.75 26.19
CA ALA A 369 -21.85 -11.98 26.50
C ALA A 369 -21.13 -11.92 27.86
N SER A 370 -20.56 -10.77 28.24
CA SER A 370 -19.98 -10.60 29.58
C SER A 370 -21.03 -10.67 30.69
N ALA A 371 -22.25 -10.22 30.43
CA ALA A 371 -23.35 -10.27 31.41
C ALA A 371 -23.91 -11.68 31.64
N ARG A 372 -23.65 -12.64 30.74
CA ARG A 372 -24.11 -14.05 30.88
C ARG A 372 -23.13 -14.95 31.63
N VAL A 373 -21.91 -14.49 31.91
CA VAL A 373 -20.91 -15.23 32.71
C VAL A 373 -21.39 -15.45 34.15
N ASP A 374 -22.31 -14.61 34.65
CA ASP A 374 -22.88 -14.72 35.99
C ASP A 374 -23.91 -15.87 36.17
N GLY A 375 -24.27 -16.58 35.10
CA GLY A 375 -25.36 -17.55 35.10
C GLY A 375 -24.98 -18.97 34.71
N THR A 376 -24.15 -19.67 35.50
CA THR A 376 -23.92 -21.15 35.46
C THR A 376 -23.50 -21.82 34.13
N GLU A 377 -23.48 -21.12 32.99
CA GLU A 377 -23.03 -21.62 31.70
C GLU A 377 -21.67 -20.99 31.37
N THR A 378 -20.62 -21.80 31.45
CA THR A 378 -19.22 -21.40 31.19
C THR A 378 -18.89 -21.26 29.70
N THR A 379 -19.87 -21.38 28.81
CA THR A 379 -19.69 -21.30 27.36
C THR A 379 -19.97 -19.90 26.83
N PHE A 380 -18.95 -19.05 26.88
CA PHE A 380 -18.96 -17.74 26.21
C PHE A 380 -19.06 -17.94 24.68
N PRO A 381 -20.01 -17.30 23.96
CA PRO A 381 -20.27 -17.58 22.54
C PRO A 381 -19.28 -16.86 21.60
N TRP A 382 -18.00 -16.83 21.94
CA TRP A 382 -16.93 -16.31 21.07
C TRP A 382 -16.97 -16.89 19.64
N PRO A 383 -17.30 -18.19 19.41
CA PRO A 383 -17.40 -18.71 18.06
C PRO A 383 -18.48 -18.01 17.23
N GLY A 384 -19.64 -17.68 17.83
CA GLY A 384 -20.75 -17.02 17.14
C GLY A 384 -20.48 -15.55 16.84
N ALA A 385 -19.95 -14.80 17.81
CA ALA A 385 -19.55 -13.41 17.61
C ALA A 385 -18.37 -13.29 16.64
N GLY A 386 -17.39 -14.20 16.75
CA GLY A 386 -16.28 -14.33 15.82
C GLY A 386 -16.72 -14.70 14.41
N LEU A 387 -17.70 -15.61 14.25
CA LEU A 387 -18.31 -15.93 12.96
C LEU A 387 -18.99 -14.72 12.34
N LEU A 388 -19.74 -13.92 13.11
CA LEU A 388 -20.38 -12.70 12.61
C LEU A 388 -19.35 -11.66 12.11
N VAL A 389 -18.24 -11.48 12.83
CA VAL A 389 -17.10 -10.66 12.37
C VAL A 389 -16.52 -11.25 11.11
N ILE A 390 -16.22 -12.55 11.08
CA ILE A 390 -15.67 -13.23 9.91
C ILE A 390 -16.60 -13.05 8.71
N PHE A 391 -17.93 -13.18 8.87
CA PHE A 391 -18.89 -12.96 7.80
C PHE A 391 -18.96 -11.51 7.33
N THR A 392 -18.97 -10.55 8.25
CA THR A 392 -19.00 -9.11 7.91
C THR A 392 -17.71 -8.68 7.22
N VAL A 393 -16.57 -9.13 7.74
CA VAL A 393 -15.24 -8.86 7.19
C VAL A 393 -15.04 -9.60 5.87
N ALA A 394 -15.52 -10.85 5.74
CA ALA A 394 -15.52 -11.57 4.48
C ALA A 394 -16.40 -10.88 3.42
N ALA A 395 -17.58 -10.39 3.78
CA ALA A 395 -18.42 -9.60 2.87
C ALA A 395 -17.71 -8.32 2.42
N LEU A 396 -16.98 -7.64 3.31
CA LEU A 396 -16.18 -6.45 2.96
C LEU A 396 -14.91 -6.78 2.14
N LEU A 397 -14.29 -7.94 2.36
CA LEU A 397 -13.07 -8.37 1.67
C LEU A 397 -13.35 -8.98 0.29
N PHE A 398 -14.47 -9.69 0.14
CA PHE A 398 -14.81 -10.49 -1.03
C PHE A 398 -16.03 -9.97 -1.81
N GLY A 399 -16.72 -8.93 -1.32
CA GLY A 399 -17.89 -8.34 -1.97
C GLY A 399 -17.62 -7.65 -3.31
N GLU A 400 -16.37 -7.37 -3.68
CA GLU A 400 -15.99 -6.83 -4.99
C GLU A 400 -15.33 -7.90 -5.88
N ASN A 401 -16.09 -8.92 -6.29
CA ASN A 401 -15.67 -9.80 -7.39
C ASN A 401 -16.51 -9.65 -8.66
N GLU A 402 -17.35 -8.61 -8.76
CA GLU A 402 -18.04 -8.25 -10.01
C GLU A 402 -17.79 -6.77 -10.32
N GLY A 403 -17.18 -6.51 -11.49
CA GLY A 403 -16.85 -5.18 -12.02
C GLY A 403 -15.57 -5.20 -12.84
#